data_AF-A0A2G2N152-F1
#
_entry.id   AF-A0A2G2N152-F1
#
_cell.length_a   1.000
_cell.length_b   1.000
_cell.length_c   1.000
_cell.angle_alpha   90.00
_cell.angle_beta   90.00
_cell.angle_gamma   90.00
#
_symmetry.space_group_name_H-M   'P 1'
#
loop_
_entity.id
_entity.type
_entity.pdbx_description
1 polymer ?
#
loop_
_entity_poly.entity_id
_entity_poly.type
_entity_poly.pdbx_seq_one_letter_code
_entity_poly.pdbx_strand_id
1 'polypeptide(L)'
;MDTIALLILGLVTILFVLVFTLLSKNSKLKSENKKLGEILEMKDTTIANYEASRVAVTDVIENFSALDAVMELIKAGESKASVSEKLGIPVSKIELIIKFDKLKKRD
;
A
#
# COMPACT_ATOMS: atom_id res chain seq x y z
N MET A 1 -36.27 -17.95 55.38
CA MET A 1 -36.16 -17.97 53.90
C MET A 1 -36.29 -19.42 53.47
N ASP A 2 -37.17 -19.69 52.53
CA ASP A 2 -37.45 -21.06 52.08
C ASP A 2 -36.25 -21.63 51.32
N THR A 3 -36.00 -22.93 51.46
CA THR A 3 -34.89 -23.64 50.79
C THR A 3 -34.93 -23.49 49.27
N ILE A 4 -36.13 -23.41 48.69
CA ILE A 4 -36.34 -23.14 47.26
C ILE A 4 -35.85 -21.73 46.88
N ALA A 5 -36.10 -20.72 47.72
CA ALA A 5 -35.64 -19.36 47.47
C ALA A 5 -34.09 -19.25 47.49
N LEU A 6 -33.44 -19.99 48.39
CA LEU A 6 -31.97 -20.09 48.45
C LEU A 6 -31.38 -20.75 47.19
N LEU A 7 -32.01 -21.82 46.68
CA LEU A 7 -31.57 -22.47 45.44
C LEU A 7 -31.74 -21.55 44.22
N ILE A 8 -32.86 -20.84 44.12
CA ILE A 8 -33.10 -19.88 43.03
C ILE A 8 -32.06 -18.77 43.06
N LEU A 9 -31.76 -18.21 44.25
CA LEU A 9 -30.76 -17.15 44.39
C LEU A 9 -29.37 -17.61 43.96
N GLY A 10 -28.97 -18.84 44.32
CA GLY A 10 -27.71 -19.44 43.89
C GLY A 10 -27.62 -19.59 42.37
N LEU A 11 -28.69 -20.07 41.74
CA LEU A 11 -28.77 -20.25 40.29
C LEU A 11 -28.69 -18.93 39.53
N VAL A 12 -29.38 -17.89 40.02
CA VAL A 12 -29.33 -16.53 39.46
C VAL A 12 -27.92 -15.96 39.57
N THR A 13 -27.24 -16.18 40.69
CA THR A 13 -25.87 -15.69 40.90
C THR A 13 -24.89 -16.34 39.91
N ILE A 14 -25.01 -17.66 39.70
CA ILE A 14 -24.17 -18.39 38.72
C ILE A 14 -24.43 -17.89 37.30
N LEU A 15 -25.71 -17.71 36.92
CA LEU A 15 -26.08 -17.16 35.63
C LEU A 15 -25.50 -15.76 35.42
N PHE A 16 -25.55 -14.91 36.44
CA PHE A 16 -25.02 -13.56 36.37
C PHE A 16 -23.51 -13.55 36.11
N VAL A 17 -22.75 -14.41 36.82
CA VAL A 17 -21.30 -14.54 36.61
C VAL A 17 -20.99 -15.06 35.19
N LEU A 18 -21.77 -16.03 34.70
CA LEU A 18 -21.62 -16.56 33.34
C LEU A 18 -21.86 -15.47 32.28
N VAL A 19 -22.94 -14.71 32.40
CA VAL A 19 -23.25 -13.61 31.46
C VAL A 19 -22.16 -12.56 31.53
N PHE A 20 -21.71 -12.18 32.72
CA PHE A 20 -20.66 -11.17 32.89
C PHE A 20 -19.33 -11.58 32.26
N THR A 21 -18.93 -12.85 32.44
CA THR A 21 -17.70 -13.38 31.84
C THR A 21 -17.80 -13.47 30.32
N LEU A 22 -18.94 -13.89 29.78
CA LEU A 22 -19.19 -13.91 28.33
C LEU A 22 -19.15 -12.51 27.72
N LEU A 23 -19.81 -11.52 28.34
CA LEU A 23 -19.77 -10.13 27.89
C LEU A 23 -18.35 -9.57 27.90
N SER A 24 -17.59 -9.85 28.97
CA SER A 24 -16.20 -9.39 29.10
C SER A 24 -15.27 -10.02 28.07
N LYS A 25 -15.47 -11.30 27.73
CA LYS A 25 -14.68 -11.97 26.67
C LYS A 25 -15.08 -11.47 25.28
N ASN A 26 -16.38 -11.29 25.04
CA ASN A 26 -16.88 -10.83 23.75
C ASN A 26 -16.42 -9.40 23.43
N SER A 27 -16.38 -8.51 24.43
CA SER A 27 -15.86 -7.15 24.25
C SER A 27 -14.36 -7.13 23.91
N LYS A 28 -13.55 -7.99 24.55
CA LYS A 28 -12.13 -8.16 24.23
C LYS A 28 -11.93 -8.69 22.82
N LEU A 29 -12.63 -9.76 22.44
CA LEU A 29 -12.56 -10.34 21.10
C LEU A 29 -12.95 -9.33 20.02
N LYS A 30 -13.97 -8.50 20.27
CA LYS A 30 -14.36 -7.43 19.34
C LYS A 30 -13.25 -6.39 19.15
N SER A 31 -12.55 -6.02 20.22
CA SER A 31 -11.42 -5.09 20.16
C SER A 31 -10.22 -5.68 19.40
N GLU A 32 -9.89 -6.94 19.66
CA GLU A 32 -8.81 -7.66 18.96
C GLU A 32 -9.11 -7.83 17.47
N ASN A 33 -10.35 -8.18 17.11
CA ASN A 33 -10.76 -8.25 15.70
C ASN A 33 -10.64 -6.91 15.00
N LYS A 34 -10.98 -5.80 15.67
CA LYS A 34 -10.81 -4.46 15.10
C LYS A 34 -9.33 -4.17 14.81
N LYS A 35 -8.44 -4.46 15.77
CA LYS A 35 -7.00 -4.28 15.59
C LYS A 35 -6.43 -5.15 14.45
N LEU A 36 -6.88 -6.40 14.34
CA LEU A 36 -6.48 -7.28 13.25
C LEU A 36 -6.93 -6.72 11.89
N GLY A 37 -8.14 -6.16 11.81
CA GLY A 37 -8.62 -5.46 10.62
C GLY A 37 -7.75 -4.26 10.24
N GLU A 38 -7.43 -3.39 11.21
CA GLU A 38 -6.55 -2.24 11.00
C GLU A 38 -5.14 -2.66 10.52
N ILE A 39 -4.59 -3.74 11.07
CA ILE A 39 -3.29 -4.28 10.65
C ILE A 39 -3.34 -4.80 9.21
N LEU A 40 -4.42 -5.49 8.84
CA LEU A 40 -4.61 -5.98 7.47
C LEU A 40 -4.72 -4.81 6.49
N GLU A 41 -5.52 -3.79 6.79
CA GLU A 41 -5.64 -2.59 5.96
C GLU A 41 -4.28 -1.87 5.79
N MET A 42 -3.52 -1.72 6.88
CA MET A 42 -2.19 -1.10 6.82
C MET A 42 -1.21 -1.94 6.00
N LYS A 43 -1.24 -3.27 6.15
CA LYS A 43 -0.40 -4.18 5.38
C LYS A 43 -0.74 -4.11 3.89
N ASP A 44 -2.02 -4.13 3.54
CA ASP A 44 -2.44 -4.10 2.13
C ASP A 44 -2.12 -2.75 1.50
N THR A 45 -2.29 -1.65 2.24
CA THR A 45 -1.84 -0.32 1.82
C THR A 45 -0.32 -0.25 1.63
N THR A 46 0.43 -0.86 2.54
CA THR A 46 1.90 -0.90 2.46
C THR A 46 2.35 -1.69 1.24
N ILE A 47 1.72 -2.85 0.97
CA ILE A 47 2.02 -3.66 -0.22
C ILE A 47 1.72 -2.86 -1.49
N ALA A 48 0.55 -2.23 -1.59
CA ALA A 48 0.19 -1.41 -2.75
C ALA A 48 1.19 -0.26 -2.97
N ASN A 49 1.64 0.39 -1.89
CA ASN A 49 2.67 1.43 -1.95
C ASN A 49 4.02 0.88 -2.40
N TYR A 50 4.43 -0.30 -1.93
CA TYR A 50 5.67 -0.94 -2.37
C TYR A 50 5.60 -1.34 -3.84
N GLU A 51 4.47 -1.87 -4.31
CA GLU A 51 4.26 -2.19 -5.72
C GLU A 51 4.30 -0.93 -6.60
N ALA A 52 3.59 0.13 -6.20
CA ALA A 52 3.63 1.43 -6.90
C ALA A 52 5.04 2.03 -6.91
N SER A 53 5.76 1.95 -5.78
CA SER A 53 7.14 2.42 -5.68
C SER A 53 8.08 1.59 -6.55
N ARG A 54 7.93 0.27 -6.59
CA ARG A 54 8.72 -0.61 -7.45
C ARG A 54 8.50 -0.28 -8.93
N VAL A 55 7.25 -0.09 -9.35
CA VAL A 55 6.93 0.33 -10.73
C VAL A 55 7.57 1.68 -11.03
N ALA A 56 7.46 2.66 -10.13
CA ALA A 56 8.07 3.97 -10.30
C ALA A 56 9.61 3.89 -10.40
N VAL A 57 10.25 3.05 -9.59
CA VAL A 57 11.71 2.84 -9.63
C VAL A 57 12.12 2.15 -10.93
N THR A 58 11.38 1.14 -11.39
CA THR A 58 11.64 0.48 -12.67
C THR A 58 11.52 1.47 -13.82
N ASP A 59 10.47 2.28 -13.87
CA ASP A 59 10.28 3.30 -14.90
C ASP A 59 11.43 4.31 -14.90
N VAL A 60 11.89 4.74 -13.72
CA VAL A 60 13.04 5.64 -13.57
C VAL A 60 14.33 4.97 -14.08
N ILE A 61 14.62 3.73 -13.69
CA ILE A 61 15.81 2.99 -14.15
C ILE A 61 15.80 2.82 -15.68
N GLU A 62 14.66 2.45 -16.26
CA GLU A 62 14.51 2.31 -17.71
C GLU A 62 14.66 3.66 -18.45
N ASN A 63 14.20 4.75 -17.84
CA ASN A 63 14.39 6.08 -18.41
C ASN A 63 15.86 6.53 -18.32
N PHE A 64 16.55 6.20 -17.23
CA PHE A 64 17.98 6.46 -17.08
C PHE A 64 18.84 5.61 -18.01
N SER A 65 18.49 4.35 -18.26
CA SER A 65 19.29 3.47 -19.13
C SER A 65 19.26 3.94 -20.59
N ALA A 66 18.16 4.52 -21.05
CA ALA A 66 18.03 5.08 -22.39
C ALA A 66 18.44 6.57 -22.49
N LEU A 67 18.78 7.22 -21.36
CA LEU A 67 19.05 8.65 -21.27
C LEU A 67 20.20 9.08 -22.19
N ASP A 68 21.35 8.42 -22.10
CA ASP A 68 22.55 8.82 -22.85
C ASP A 68 22.32 8.68 -24.36
N ALA A 69 21.72 7.56 -24.80
CA ALA A 69 21.40 7.32 -26.20
C ALA A 69 20.37 8.31 -26.77
N VAL A 70 19.32 8.64 -25.99
CA VAL A 70 18.33 9.66 -26.39
C VAL A 70 18.99 11.03 -26.48
N MET A 71 19.81 11.41 -25.51
CA MET A 71 20.45 12.72 -25.47
C MET A 71 21.52 12.89 -26.55
N GLU A 72 22.23 11.82 -26.94
CA GLU A 72 23.15 11.84 -28.08
C GLU A 72 22.44 12.12 -29.40
N LEU A 73 21.35 11.41 -29.69
CA LEU A 73 20.61 11.60 -30.94
C LEU A 73 19.90 12.95 -31.01
N ILE A 74 19.38 13.45 -29.89
CA ILE A 74 18.78 14.79 -29.81
C ILE A 74 19.85 15.88 -30.00
N LYS A 75 21.05 15.72 -29.43
CA LYS A 75 22.17 16.65 -29.66
C LYS A 75 22.67 16.62 -31.10
N ALA A 76 22.59 15.47 -31.78
CA ALA A 76 22.90 15.33 -33.20
C ALA A 76 21.87 16.01 -34.13
N GLY A 77 20.79 16.60 -33.57
CA GLY A 77 19.78 17.33 -34.32
C GLY A 77 18.62 16.46 -34.81
N GLU A 78 18.51 15.21 -34.36
CA GLU A 78 17.41 14.34 -34.75
C GLU A 78 16.08 14.75 -34.11
N SER A 79 15.00 14.56 -34.86
CA SER A 79 13.64 14.79 -34.36
C SER A 79 13.24 13.69 -33.37
N LYS A 80 12.39 14.02 -32.39
CA LYS A 80 11.88 13.06 -31.40
C LYS A 80 11.23 11.83 -32.03
N ALA A 81 10.60 11.97 -33.20
CA ALA A 81 10.01 10.88 -33.95
C ALA A 81 11.08 9.93 -34.53
N SER A 82 12.17 10.49 -35.09
CA SER A 82 13.31 9.70 -35.59
C SER A 82 13.98 8.92 -34.46
N VAL A 83 14.17 9.55 -33.30
CA VAL A 83 14.74 8.89 -32.11
C VAL A 83 13.83 7.77 -31.60
N SER A 84 12.51 7.97 -31.66
CA SER A 84 11.51 6.97 -31.27
C SER A 84 11.58 5.72 -32.13
N GLU A 85 11.71 5.91 -33.45
CA GLU A 85 11.82 4.84 -34.42
C GLU A 85 13.17 4.09 -34.30
N LYS A 86 14.28 4.83 -34.13
CA LYS A 86 15.63 4.24 -34.02
C LYS A 86 15.86 3.45 -32.74
N LEU A 87 15.34 3.93 -31.62
CA LEU A 87 15.53 3.28 -30.31
C LEU A 87 14.40 2.32 -29.96
N GLY A 88 13.32 2.27 -30.75
CA GLY A 88 12.13 1.47 -30.45
C GLY A 88 11.39 1.93 -29.18
N ILE A 89 11.58 3.19 -28.78
CA ILE A 89 11.04 3.76 -27.55
C ILE A 89 9.89 4.71 -27.91
N PRO A 90 8.74 4.69 -27.22
CA PRO A 90 7.65 5.63 -27.49
C PRO A 90 8.08 7.10 -27.36
N VAL A 91 7.56 7.97 -28.24
CA VAL A 91 7.83 9.43 -28.21
C VAL A 91 7.53 10.04 -26.84
N SER A 92 6.48 9.59 -26.16
CA SER A 92 6.13 10.03 -24.80
C SER A 92 7.25 9.77 -23.78
N LYS A 93 7.92 8.61 -23.86
CA LYS A 93 9.04 8.22 -22.98
C LYS A 93 10.28 9.06 -23.28
N ILE A 94 10.54 9.37 -24.55
CA ILE A 94 11.62 10.28 -24.97
C ILE A 94 11.42 11.69 -24.38
N GLU A 95 10.19 12.21 -24.40
CA GLU A 95 9.91 13.51 -23.79
C GLU A 95 10.12 13.53 -22.28
N LEU A 96 9.75 12.45 -21.59
CA LEU A 96 10.01 12.25 -20.16
C LEU A 96 11.50 12.24 -19.85
N ILE A 97 12.29 11.48 -20.61
CA ILE A 97 13.75 11.39 -20.49
C ILE A 97 14.41 12.77 -20.66
N ILE A 98 14.00 13.54 -21.68
CA ILE A 98 14.52 14.90 -21.92
C ILE A 98 14.15 15.86 -20.78
N LYS A 99 12.91 15.77 -20.26
CA LYS A 99 12.49 16.58 -19.10
C LYS A 99 13.30 16.24 -17.85
N PHE A 100 13.59 14.96 -17.63
CA PHE A 100 14.38 14.47 -16.50
C PHE A 100 15.82 15.00 -16.54
N ASP A 101 16.48 14.95 -17.71
CA ASP A 101 17.82 15.53 -17.91
C ASP A 101 17.86 17.03 -17.59
N LYS A 102 16.84 17.78 -18.04
CA LYS A 102 16.74 19.22 -17.80
C LYS A 102 16.56 19.56 -16.32
N LEU A 103 15.82 18.74 -15.57
CA LEU A 103 15.66 18.90 -14.13
C LEU A 103 16.98 18.62 -13.40
N LYS A 104 17.69 17.55 -13.77
CA LYS A 104 19.00 17.20 -13.19
C LYS A 104 20.07 18.31 -13.36
N LYS A 105 19.95 19.15 -14.39
CA LYS A 105 20.86 20.30 -14.64
C LYS A 105 20.44 21.59 -13.94
N ARG A 106 19.28 21.62 -13.30
CA ARG A 106 18.74 22.81 -12.60
C ARG A 106 19.07 22.83 -11.11
N ASP A 107 19.41 21.68 -10.53
CA ASP A 107 19.99 21.52 -9.19
C ASP A 107 21.51 21.34 -9.31
#